data_AF-A0A962QYA8-F1
#
_entry.id   AF-A0A962QYA8-F1
#
_cell.length_a   1.000
_cell.length_b   1.000
_cell.length_c   1.000
_cell.angle_alpha   90.00
_cell.angle_beta   90.00
_cell.angle_gamma   90.00
#
_symmetry.space_group_name_H-M   'P 1'
#
loop_
_entity.id
_entity.type
_entity.pdbx_description
1 polymer ?
#
loop_
_entity_poly.entity_id
_entity_poly.type
_entity_poly.pdbx_seq_one_letter_code
_entity_poly.pdbx_strand_id
1 'polypeptide(L)'
;MSEREEAAEAGQDAKSGRGESFTPAVVDDVLPDTLYLMPIPNRPFFPGQVQPVAINPQEWGSTLEALGKAGQGVIGLSYVDRAEPSAVDPRQFPDIGCVVRLHRPPVAEQRGHFLAQGIRRFRIVRWLSDKPPYLVQVEYPRSQGDRDADEVKAYAMALIKEIRELLPLNPLYSEELKQYLANFSPNQPSLLADFSAALTTASGDNLQEILDTLPLVSRMEKVLGLLRKEREVAELQGRITSQVNEQVSAQQREFFLREQLKIIQKELGISKDDRTTTVEMFQQRIEELTLPEAAARRIEEEMQKLSVLETGSPEYGVTRNYLDWATSVPWGVHTKDQLDLKHAREVLEAQHEGLADVKARILEFLAVGSFKGEISGSILLLVGPPGVGKTSIGRSVADALGREFYRFSLGGMRDEAEIKGHRRTYIGAMPGKFVQALKEVKVANPVIMLDEIDKIGSSFQGDPASALLEVLDPEQNGEFL
;
A
#
# COMPACT_ATOMS: atom_id res chain seq x y z
N MET A 1 -42.16 59.88 -11.18
CA MET A 1 -41.73 58.83 -10.24
C MET A 1 -42.71 57.69 -10.37
N SER A 2 -42.29 56.51 -10.85
CA SER A 2 -43.15 55.33 -11.13
C SER A 2 -44.29 55.62 -12.13
N GLU A 3 -44.82 54.75 -12.97
CA GLU A 3 -44.63 53.34 -13.29
C GLU A 3 -45.52 53.07 -14.54
N ARG A 4 -45.15 52.05 -15.33
CA ARG A 4 -46.01 51.11 -16.09
C ARG A 4 -46.65 51.44 -17.46
N GLU A 5 -46.75 50.30 -18.17
CA GLU A 5 -47.62 49.91 -19.30
C GLU A 5 -47.27 50.43 -20.71
N GLU A 6 -47.42 49.70 -21.81
CA GLU A 6 -47.52 48.28 -22.18
C GLU A 6 -47.56 48.25 -23.72
N ALA A 7 -47.25 47.10 -24.33
CA ALA A 7 -47.70 46.65 -25.66
C ALA A 7 -47.27 47.38 -26.97
N ALA A 8 -46.54 46.66 -27.81
CA ALA A 8 -46.78 46.61 -29.26
C ALA A 8 -46.20 45.31 -29.86
N GLU A 9 -47.07 44.32 -30.03
CA GLU A 9 -46.88 43.15 -30.90
C GLU A 9 -47.62 43.42 -32.21
N ALA A 10 -46.95 43.28 -33.35
CA ALA A 10 -47.57 42.94 -34.63
C ALA A 10 -46.48 42.43 -35.59
N GLY A 11 -46.42 41.11 -35.74
CA GLY A 11 -45.64 40.45 -36.79
C GLY A 11 -46.43 40.34 -38.10
N GLN A 12 -45.70 40.27 -39.21
CA GLN A 12 -46.02 39.39 -40.34
C GLN A 12 -44.84 39.29 -41.34
N ASP A 13 -44.18 38.13 -41.24
CA ASP A 13 -43.78 37.19 -42.29
C ASP A 13 -43.10 37.59 -43.63
N ALA A 14 -41.94 36.94 -43.77
CA ALA A 14 -41.47 36.12 -44.90
C ALA A 14 -40.71 36.78 -46.06
N LYS A 15 -39.38 36.49 -46.09
CA LYS A 15 -38.78 35.78 -47.23
C LYS A 15 -37.51 35.04 -46.84
N SER A 16 -37.50 33.77 -47.22
CA SER A 16 -36.49 32.73 -47.04
C SER A 16 -35.12 33.08 -47.63
N GLY A 17 -34.07 33.03 -46.80
CA GLY A 17 -32.69 32.84 -47.21
C GLY A 17 -32.12 31.64 -46.46
N ARG A 18 -31.74 30.59 -47.20
CA ARG A 18 -31.06 29.41 -46.67
C ARG A 18 -29.77 29.85 -45.97
N GLY A 19 -29.76 29.82 -44.63
CA GLY A 19 -28.55 29.95 -43.86
C GLY A 19 -27.73 28.68 -44.02
N GLU A 20 -26.64 28.75 -44.77
CA GLU A 20 -25.56 27.78 -44.72
C GLU A 20 -25.11 27.65 -43.27
N SER A 21 -25.41 26.51 -42.65
CA SER A 21 -24.82 26.13 -41.38
C SER A 21 -23.33 25.93 -41.62
N PHE A 22 -22.53 26.94 -41.29
CA PHE A 22 -21.08 26.79 -41.12
C PHE A 22 -20.84 25.74 -40.04
N THR A 23 -20.67 24.49 -40.47
CA THR A 23 -19.96 23.50 -39.69
C THR A 23 -18.50 23.95 -39.72
N PRO A 24 -17.87 24.30 -38.58
CA PRO A 24 -16.45 24.58 -38.61
C PRO A 24 -15.75 23.25 -38.89
N ALA A 25 -15.31 23.07 -40.14
CA ALA A 25 -14.34 22.05 -40.50
C ALA A 25 -13.11 22.25 -39.60
N VAL A 26 -12.71 21.19 -38.88
CA VAL A 26 -11.53 21.21 -38.02
C VAL A 26 -10.33 21.54 -38.89
N VAL A 27 -9.77 22.73 -38.71
CA VAL A 27 -8.56 23.19 -39.36
C VAL A 27 -7.45 22.20 -38.97
N ASP A 28 -6.89 21.48 -39.95
CA ASP A 28 -5.62 20.78 -39.77
C ASP A 28 -4.57 21.87 -39.48
N ASP A 29 -4.23 22.06 -38.20
CA ASP A 29 -3.10 22.88 -37.80
C ASP A 29 -1.85 22.31 -38.50
N VAL A 30 -1.22 23.11 -39.38
CA VAL A 30 0.03 22.72 -40.05
C VAL A 30 1.09 22.53 -38.97
N LEU A 31 1.39 21.28 -38.65
CA LEU A 31 2.43 20.93 -37.67
C LEU A 31 3.82 21.00 -38.33
N PRO A 32 4.85 21.47 -37.61
CA PRO A 32 6.20 21.58 -38.16
C PRO A 32 6.80 20.19 -38.42
N ASP A 33 7.64 20.08 -39.45
CA ASP A 33 8.38 18.83 -39.76
C ASP A 33 9.56 18.57 -38.81
N THR A 34 9.87 19.55 -37.96
CA THR A 34 11.00 19.54 -37.02
C THR A 34 10.50 19.89 -35.63
N LEU A 35 10.80 19.04 -34.66
CA LEU A 35 10.36 19.19 -33.27
C LEU A 35 11.53 19.12 -32.30
N TYR A 36 11.48 19.98 -31.28
CA TYR A 36 12.23 19.76 -30.06
C TYR A 36 11.62 18.57 -29.31
N LEU A 37 12.48 17.68 -28.82
CA LEU A 37 12.07 16.46 -28.14
C LEU A 37 12.36 16.55 -26.64
N MET A 38 11.42 16.09 -25.83
CA MET A 38 11.58 15.99 -24.37
C MET A 38 11.10 14.62 -23.89
N PRO A 39 11.91 13.89 -23.10
CA PRO A 39 11.48 12.67 -22.45
C PRO A 39 10.49 13.02 -21.34
N ILE A 40 9.44 12.21 -21.19
CA ILE A 40 8.51 12.30 -20.07
C ILE A 40 8.57 11.01 -19.25
N PRO A 41 8.73 11.10 -17.91
CA PRO A 41 8.75 9.93 -17.06
C PRO A 41 7.36 9.32 -16.88
N ASN A 42 7.33 8.07 -16.43
CA ASN A 42 6.16 7.30 -16.02
C ASN A 42 5.22 6.85 -17.15
N ARG A 43 4.71 7.77 -17.98
CA ARG A 43 3.68 7.45 -18.99
C ARG A 43 3.77 8.29 -20.26
N PRO A 44 3.49 7.70 -21.44
CA PRO A 44 3.37 8.45 -22.68
C PRO A 44 2.15 9.38 -22.68
N PHE A 45 2.26 10.46 -23.44
CA PHE A 45 1.13 11.35 -23.75
C PHE A 45 0.33 10.80 -24.93
N PHE A 46 -1.00 10.94 -24.88
CA PHE A 46 -1.88 10.54 -25.98
C PHE A 46 -2.48 11.75 -26.72
N PRO A 47 -2.80 11.62 -28.02
CA PRO A 47 -3.60 12.62 -28.73
C PRO A 47 -4.95 12.89 -28.04
N GLY A 48 -5.35 14.15 -27.97
CA GLY A 48 -6.60 14.58 -27.31
C GLY A 48 -6.51 14.71 -25.78
N GLN A 49 -5.43 14.23 -25.15
CA GLN A 49 -5.23 14.34 -23.71
C GLN A 49 -4.81 15.77 -23.31
N VAL A 50 -5.42 16.30 -22.23
CA VAL A 50 -5.02 17.58 -21.63
C VAL A 50 -4.71 17.36 -20.16
N GLN A 51 -3.48 17.64 -19.74
CA GLN A 51 -3.06 17.50 -18.34
C GLN A 51 -1.97 18.51 -17.96
N PRO A 52 -1.90 18.92 -16.67
CA PRO A 52 -0.80 19.74 -16.18
C PRO A 52 0.51 18.95 -16.21
N VAL A 53 1.58 19.58 -16.68
CA VAL A 53 2.94 19.03 -16.70
C VAL A 53 3.87 20.00 -15.99
N ALA A 54 4.64 19.46 -15.05
CA ALA A 54 5.72 20.19 -14.39
C ALA A 54 7.03 19.88 -15.12
N ILE A 55 7.67 20.91 -15.66
CA ILE A 55 8.95 20.83 -16.35
C ILE A 55 9.98 21.54 -15.49
N ASN A 56 11.02 20.82 -15.06
CA ASN A 56 12.11 21.41 -14.29
C ASN A 56 12.91 22.41 -15.16
N PRO A 57 12.88 23.72 -14.85
CA PRO A 57 13.59 24.72 -15.65
C PRO A 57 15.11 24.60 -15.60
N GLN A 58 15.68 23.98 -14.56
CA GLN A 58 17.13 23.78 -14.43
C GLN A 58 17.65 22.73 -15.42
N GLU A 59 16.81 21.74 -15.73
CA GLU A 59 17.14 20.61 -16.60
C GLU A 59 16.79 20.88 -18.07
N TRP A 60 15.63 21.49 -18.31
CA TRP A 60 15.05 21.65 -19.65
C TRP A 60 14.94 23.11 -20.11
N GLY A 61 15.54 24.05 -19.38
CA GLY A 61 15.48 25.48 -19.68
C GLY A 61 15.97 25.82 -21.08
N SER A 62 17.07 25.22 -21.54
CA SER A 62 17.61 25.42 -22.90
C SER A 62 16.64 24.99 -24.00
N THR A 63 15.87 23.91 -23.76
CA THR A 63 14.85 23.41 -24.69
C THR A 63 13.65 24.35 -24.74
N LEU A 64 13.20 24.85 -23.58
CA LEU A 64 12.08 25.81 -23.51
C LEU A 64 12.45 27.17 -24.11
N GLU A 65 13.68 27.64 -23.93
CA GLU A 65 14.19 28.87 -24.56
C GLU A 65 14.30 28.72 -26.08
N ALA A 66 14.82 27.59 -26.56
CA ALA A 66 14.94 27.30 -27.98
C ALA A 66 13.56 27.22 -28.66
N LEU A 67 12.59 26.58 -27.98
CA LEU A 67 11.19 26.51 -28.40
C LEU A 67 10.58 27.92 -28.53
N GLY A 68 10.78 28.77 -27.52
CA GLY A 68 10.31 30.16 -27.52
C GLY A 68 10.93 31.01 -28.63
N LYS A 69 12.24 30.88 -28.88
CA LYS A 69 12.94 31.59 -29.97
C LYS A 69 12.51 31.14 -31.36
N ALA A 70 12.18 29.85 -31.52
CA ALA A 70 11.69 29.30 -32.77
C ALA A 70 10.24 29.68 -33.09
N GLY A 71 9.52 30.32 -32.15
CA GLY A 71 8.09 30.61 -32.30
C GLY A 71 7.22 29.36 -32.38
N GLN A 72 7.75 28.20 -32.02
CA GLN A 72 7.04 26.93 -32.07
C GLN A 72 6.22 26.77 -30.78
N GLY A 73 4.88 26.74 -30.90
CA GLY A 73 3.99 26.50 -29.76
C GLY A 73 3.83 25.02 -29.38
N VAL A 74 4.62 24.13 -29.97
CA VAL A 74 4.47 22.67 -29.88
C VAL A 74 5.81 21.97 -29.63
N ILE A 75 5.78 20.91 -28.82
CA ILE A 75 6.95 20.10 -28.47
C ILE A 75 6.63 18.61 -28.68
N GLY A 76 7.62 17.79 -29.04
CA GLY A 76 7.48 16.35 -29.06
C GLY A 76 7.74 15.76 -27.68
N LEU A 77 6.74 15.10 -27.08
CA LEU A 77 6.93 14.31 -25.86
C LEU A 77 7.06 12.83 -26.21
N SER A 78 8.02 12.18 -25.59
CA SER A 78 8.29 10.75 -25.77
C SER A 78 8.46 10.08 -24.41
N TYR A 79 7.84 8.92 -24.22
CA TYR A 79 8.01 8.18 -22.96
C TYR A 79 9.42 7.61 -22.88
N VAL A 80 10.09 7.89 -21.76
CA VAL A 80 11.34 7.25 -21.37
C VAL A 80 11.26 7.03 -19.86
N ASP A 81 11.55 5.81 -19.41
CA ASP A 81 11.43 5.43 -17.99
C ASP A 81 12.37 6.24 -17.07
N ARG A 82 13.40 6.88 -17.64
CA ARG A 82 14.32 7.81 -16.96
C ARG A 82 14.28 9.18 -17.63
N ALA A 83 14.16 10.25 -16.84
CA ALA A 83 13.88 11.61 -17.34
C ALA A 83 15.02 12.63 -17.16
N GLU A 84 16.21 12.22 -16.70
CA GLU A 84 17.33 13.15 -16.52
C GLU A 84 17.99 13.53 -17.87
N PRO A 85 18.04 14.83 -18.25
CA PRO A 85 18.52 15.26 -19.58
C PRO A 85 19.94 14.80 -19.93
N SER A 86 20.82 14.68 -18.93
CA SER A 86 22.22 14.29 -19.08
C SER A 86 22.45 12.78 -19.19
N ALA A 87 21.41 11.96 -19.00
CA ALA A 87 21.52 10.51 -18.88
C ALA A 87 20.69 9.71 -19.90
N VAL A 88 19.87 10.35 -20.72
CA VAL A 88 19.04 9.65 -21.72
C VAL A 88 19.78 9.56 -23.05
N ASP A 89 20.13 8.33 -23.43
CA ASP A 89 20.68 8.02 -24.75
C ASP A 89 19.56 8.15 -25.81
N PRO A 90 19.80 8.80 -26.97
CA PRO A 90 18.87 8.85 -28.10
C PRO A 90 18.25 7.50 -28.48
N ARG A 91 18.97 6.39 -28.26
CA ARG A 91 18.49 5.01 -28.51
C ARG A 91 17.40 4.52 -27.56
N GLN A 92 17.19 5.20 -26.44
CA GLN A 92 16.13 4.88 -25.48
C GLN A 92 14.80 5.54 -25.84
N PHE A 93 14.79 6.47 -26.79
CA PHE A 93 13.55 7.08 -27.25
C PHE A 93 12.80 6.11 -28.17
N PRO A 94 11.52 5.84 -27.87
CA PRO A 94 10.64 5.17 -28.82
C PRO A 94 10.56 5.92 -30.16
N ASP A 95 10.33 5.17 -31.24
CA ASP A 95 10.19 5.73 -32.58
C ASP A 95 8.95 6.64 -32.69
N ILE A 96 7.91 6.38 -31.89
CA ILE A 96 6.65 7.12 -31.90
C ILE A 96 6.44 7.85 -30.57
N GLY A 97 6.14 9.15 -30.67
CA GLY A 97 5.75 10.00 -29.54
C GLY A 97 4.48 10.79 -29.84
N CYS A 98 4.17 11.76 -28.97
CA CYS A 98 3.02 12.64 -29.13
C CYS A 98 3.46 14.11 -29.19
N VAL A 99 2.95 14.83 -30.19
CA VAL A 99 3.12 16.28 -30.27
C VAL A 99 2.17 16.93 -29.31
N VAL A 100 2.70 17.82 -28.50
CA VAL A 100 1.99 18.49 -27.41
C VAL A 100 2.08 19.99 -27.58
N ARG A 101 0.94 20.67 -27.48
CA ARG A 101 0.86 22.13 -27.34
C ARG A 101 1.01 22.50 -25.88
N LEU A 102 1.96 23.39 -25.58
CA LEU A 102 2.17 23.89 -24.22
C LEU A 102 1.43 25.22 -24.05
N HIS A 103 0.45 25.25 -23.15
CA HIS A 103 -0.25 26.46 -22.74
C HIS A 103 0.27 26.92 -21.38
N ARG A 104 0.60 28.21 -21.24
CA ARG A 104 0.99 28.78 -19.94
C ARG A 104 -0.28 29.17 -19.16
N PRO A 105 -0.43 28.74 -17.89
CA PRO A 105 -1.53 29.20 -17.07
C PRO A 105 -1.46 30.72 -16.86
N PRO A 106 -2.58 31.45 -16.92
CA PRO A 106 -2.59 32.90 -16.77
C PRO A 106 -2.22 33.42 -15.36
N VAL A 107 -2.10 32.55 -14.35
CA VAL A 107 -2.02 32.93 -12.92
C VAL A 107 -0.76 32.41 -12.19
N ALA A 108 0.15 31.68 -12.85
CA ALA A 108 1.29 31.08 -12.14
C ALA A 108 2.54 32.00 -12.14
N GLU A 109 2.85 32.59 -10.98
CA GLU A 109 4.18 33.18 -10.67
C GLU A 109 5.30 32.11 -10.64
N GLN A 110 4.94 30.83 -10.67
CA GLN A 110 5.89 29.71 -10.62
C GLN A 110 6.35 29.29 -12.03
N ARG A 111 7.63 29.56 -12.33
CA ARG A 111 8.31 29.07 -13.54
C ARG A 111 8.31 27.53 -13.56
N GLY A 112 7.79 26.92 -14.62
CA GLY A 112 7.92 25.47 -14.88
C GLY A 112 6.62 24.67 -14.98
N HIS A 113 5.45 25.25 -14.67
CA HIS A 113 4.16 24.58 -14.82
C HIS A 113 3.46 24.96 -16.13
N PHE A 114 3.08 23.95 -16.93
CA PHE A 114 2.40 24.12 -18.21
C PHE A 114 1.16 23.23 -18.27
N LEU A 115 0.14 23.67 -19.00
CA LEU A 115 -0.96 22.81 -19.42
C LEU A 115 -0.61 22.24 -20.79
N ALA A 116 -0.40 20.92 -20.85
CA ALA A 116 0.01 20.22 -22.06
C ALA A 116 -1.21 19.58 -22.73
N GLN A 117 -1.42 19.86 -24.02
CA GLN A 117 -2.47 19.29 -24.85
C GLN A 117 -1.86 18.43 -25.96
N GLY A 118 -2.11 17.12 -25.93
CA GLY A 118 -1.73 16.18 -26.97
C GLY A 118 -2.51 16.42 -28.27
N ILE A 119 -1.81 16.56 -29.38
CA ILE A 119 -2.38 16.89 -30.69
C ILE A 119 -2.43 15.64 -31.57
N ARG A 120 -1.28 15.02 -31.81
CA ARG A 120 -1.12 13.94 -32.79
C ARG A 120 0.13 13.13 -32.51
N ARG A 121 0.13 11.87 -32.94
CA ARG A 121 1.34 11.02 -32.96
C ARG A 121 2.36 11.58 -33.96
N PHE A 122 3.63 11.49 -33.63
CA PHE A 122 4.72 11.69 -34.58
C PHE A 122 5.62 10.46 -34.60
N ARG A 123 6.31 10.22 -35.72
CA ARG A 123 7.39 9.25 -35.81
C ARG A 123 8.71 9.99 -36.05
N ILE A 124 9.76 9.62 -35.34
CA ILE A 124 11.11 10.14 -35.54
C ILE A 124 11.66 9.60 -36.86
N VAL A 125 12.02 10.49 -37.79
CA VAL A 125 12.63 10.14 -39.08
C VAL A 125 14.15 10.24 -39.01
N ARG A 126 14.65 11.33 -38.40
CA ARG A 126 16.09 11.54 -38.19
C ARG A 126 16.36 12.48 -37.03
N TRP A 127 17.49 12.30 -36.38
CA TRP A 127 18.02 13.21 -35.37
C TRP A 127 18.80 14.35 -36.04
N LEU A 128 18.44 15.58 -35.72
CA LEU A 128 19.16 16.81 -36.13
C LEU A 128 20.10 17.30 -35.03
N SER A 129 19.76 17.02 -33.77
CA SER A 129 20.63 17.16 -32.60
C SER A 129 20.40 15.98 -31.66
N ASP A 130 21.45 15.21 -31.40
CA ASP A 130 21.50 14.05 -30.50
C ASP A 130 21.87 14.44 -29.05
N LYS A 131 21.92 15.74 -28.74
CA LYS A 131 22.19 16.31 -27.42
C LYS A 131 21.12 17.34 -27.04
N PRO A 132 20.84 17.56 -25.74
CA PRO A 132 19.94 18.62 -25.29
C PRO A 132 20.39 20.01 -25.78
N PRO A 133 19.49 20.84 -26.34
CA PRO A 133 18.10 20.52 -26.67
C PRO A 133 18.00 19.54 -27.84
N TYR A 134 17.34 18.39 -27.62
CA TYR A 134 17.17 17.37 -28.64
C TYR A 134 16.30 17.91 -29.77
N LEU A 135 16.72 17.68 -31.01
CA LEU A 135 16.02 18.15 -32.20
C LEU A 135 15.89 17.01 -33.20
N VAL A 136 14.67 16.74 -33.64
CA VAL A 136 14.37 15.64 -34.56
C VAL A 136 13.52 16.14 -35.72
N GLN A 137 13.75 15.56 -36.90
CA GLN A 137 12.78 15.63 -37.99
C GLN A 137 11.76 14.50 -37.79
N VAL A 138 10.49 14.83 -37.97
CA VAL A 138 9.39 13.92 -37.71
C VAL A 138 8.45 13.81 -38.90
N GLU A 139 7.71 12.71 -38.94
CA GLU A 139 6.54 12.55 -39.80
C GLU A 139 5.29 12.28 -38.96
N TYR A 140 4.12 12.57 -39.54
CA TYR A 140 2.83 12.40 -38.88
C TYR A 140 2.10 11.20 -39.49
N PRO A 141 2.23 9.99 -38.90
CA PRO A 141 1.56 8.82 -39.43
C PRO A 141 0.05 9.02 -39.38
N ARG A 142 -0.62 8.81 -40.51
CA ARG A 142 -2.08 8.75 -40.57
C ARG A 142 -2.53 7.40 -39.99
N SER A 143 -3.58 7.40 -39.18
CA SER A 143 -4.22 6.16 -38.75
C SER A 143 -4.67 5.38 -40.00
N GLN A 144 -4.09 4.21 -40.23
CA GLN A 144 -4.52 3.31 -41.28
C GLN A 144 -5.69 2.49 -40.70
N GLY A 145 -6.93 2.78 -41.10
CA GLY A 145 -8.08 2.10 -40.47
C GLY A 145 -9.48 2.39 -40.98
N ASP A 146 -9.69 3.33 -41.92
CA ASP A 146 -11.05 3.62 -42.42
C ASP A 146 -11.61 2.57 -43.41
N ARG A 147 -10.99 1.39 -43.54
CA ARG A 147 -11.40 0.38 -44.52
C ARG A 147 -12.53 -0.55 -44.01
N ASP A 148 -12.65 -0.75 -42.70
CA ASP A 148 -13.60 -1.70 -42.09
C ASP A 148 -14.54 -1.00 -41.09
N ALA A 149 -15.44 -0.16 -41.62
CA ALA A 149 -16.31 0.72 -40.82
C ALA A 149 -17.17 -0.01 -39.78
N ASP A 150 -17.64 -1.23 -40.09
CA ASP A 150 -18.50 -2.01 -39.19
C ASP A 150 -17.73 -2.58 -37.99
N GLU A 151 -16.52 -3.09 -38.21
CA GLU A 151 -15.67 -3.64 -37.15
C GLU A 151 -15.18 -2.53 -36.21
N VAL A 152 -14.73 -1.41 -36.76
CA VAL A 152 -14.33 -0.23 -35.99
C VAL A 152 -15.49 0.28 -35.12
N LYS A 153 -16.72 0.29 -35.64
CA LYS A 153 -17.91 0.67 -34.89
C LYS A 153 -18.21 -0.31 -33.74
N ALA A 154 -18.06 -1.61 -33.97
CA ALA A 154 -18.27 -2.63 -32.93
C ALA A 154 -17.27 -2.46 -31.78
N TYR A 155 -15.98 -2.28 -32.09
CA TYR A 155 -14.96 -2.00 -31.07
C TYR A 155 -15.21 -0.67 -30.35
N ALA A 156 -15.65 0.38 -31.06
CA ALA A 156 -15.97 1.66 -30.44
C ALA A 156 -17.11 1.52 -29.41
N MET A 157 -18.16 0.77 -29.76
CA MET A 157 -19.26 0.47 -28.84
C MET A 157 -18.78 -0.33 -27.63
N ALA A 158 -17.88 -1.30 -27.83
CA ALA A 158 -17.30 -2.07 -26.74
C ALA A 158 -16.47 -1.21 -25.78
N LEU A 159 -15.60 -0.33 -26.30
CA LEU A 159 -14.82 0.61 -25.48
C LEU A 159 -15.73 1.55 -24.67
N ILE A 160 -16.75 2.14 -25.31
CA ILE A 160 -17.71 3.02 -24.61
C ILE A 160 -18.42 2.26 -23.50
N LYS A 161 -18.79 1.00 -23.72
CA LYS A 161 -19.42 0.15 -22.71
C LYS A 161 -18.50 -0.06 -21.50
N GLU A 162 -17.26 -0.52 -21.73
CA GLU A 162 -16.32 -0.79 -20.62
C GLU A 162 -16.02 0.50 -19.83
N ILE A 163 -15.87 1.65 -20.49
CA ILE A 163 -15.66 2.93 -19.80
C ILE A 163 -16.88 3.29 -18.95
N ARG A 164 -18.11 3.12 -19.46
CA ARG A 164 -19.33 3.39 -18.69
C ARG A 164 -19.45 2.53 -17.44
N GLU A 165 -18.99 1.28 -17.52
CA GLU A 165 -19.00 0.35 -16.38
C GLU A 165 -17.89 0.67 -15.37
N LEU A 166 -16.77 1.26 -15.81
CA LEU A 166 -15.68 1.73 -14.95
C LEU A 166 -16.02 3.03 -14.19
N LEU A 167 -16.75 3.95 -14.81
CA LEU A 167 -17.10 5.26 -14.24
C LEU A 167 -17.68 5.22 -12.80
N PRO A 168 -18.68 4.37 -12.47
CA PRO A 168 -19.23 4.31 -11.12
C PRO A 168 -18.31 3.63 -10.10
N LEU A 169 -17.30 2.89 -10.55
CA LEU A 169 -16.42 2.10 -9.68
C LEU A 169 -15.20 2.89 -9.17
N ASN A 170 -14.87 4.03 -9.79
CA ASN A 170 -13.72 4.85 -9.39
C ASN A 170 -14.15 6.29 -9.03
N PRO A 171 -14.02 6.70 -7.75
CA PRO A 171 -14.41 8.02 -7.27
C PRO A 171 -13.68 9.20 -7.92
N LEU A 172 -12.56 8.95 -8.60
CA LEU A 172 -11.74 9.98 -9.24
C LEU A 172 -12.33 10.49 -10.56
N TYR A 173 -13.33 9.81 -11.14
CA TYR A 173 -13.97 10.26 -12.37
C TYR A 173 -15.10 11.25 -12.09
N SER A 174 -14.94 12.48 -12.58
CA SER A 174 -15.93 13.55 -12.41
C SER A 174 -17.15 13.38 -13.32
N GLU A 175 -18.24 14.07 -12.96
CA GLU A 175 -19.45 14.14 -13.78
C GLU A 175 -19.17 14.76 -15.17
N GLU A 176 -18.12 15.60 -15.28
CA GLU A 176 -17.67 16.16 -16.56
C GLU A 176 -17.16 15.07 -17.52
N LEU A 177 -16.51 14.03 -17.01
CA LEU A 177 -16.01 12.92 -17.82
C LEU A 177 -17.18 12.06 -18.35
N LYS A 178 -18.25 11.91 -17.57
CA LYS A 178 -19.49 11.25 -18.00
C LYS A 178 -20.19 12.03 -19.11
N GLN A 179 -20.27 13.36 -19.00
CA GLN A 179 -20.84 14.21 -20.04
C GLN A 179 -19.98 14.21 -21.32
N TYR A 180 -18.66 14.21 -21.18
CA TYR A 180 -17.74 14.09 -22.31
C TYR A 180 -17.94 12.77 -23.08
N LEU A 181 -18.10 11.65 -22.36
CA LEU A 181 -18.39 10.34 -22.96
C LEU A 181 -19.79 10.22 -23.54
N ALA A 182 -20.79 10.91 -22.97
CA ALA A 182 -22.14 10.94 -23.52
C ALA A 182 -22.21 11.67 -24.86
N ASN A 183 -21.33 12.65 -25.07
CA ASN A 183 -21.25 13.47 -26.28
C ASN A 183 -20.19 12.99 -27.29
N PHE A 184 -19.48 11.90 -26.99
CA PHE A 184 -18.44 11.40 -27.88
C PHE A 184 -19.05 10.83 -29.15
N SER A 185 -18.73 11.43 -30.29
CA SER A 185 -19.24 11.00 -31.59
C SER A 185 -18.56 9.69 -32.01
N PRO A 186 -19.31 8.65 -32.44
CA PRO A 186 -18.75 7.42 -33.04
C PRO A 186 -17.84 7.66 -34.26
N ASN A 187 -17.81 8.90 -34.76
CA ASN A 187 -17.10 9.30 -35.96
C ASN A 187 -15.61 9.59 -35.73
N GLN A 188 -15.09 9.48 -34.49
CA GLN A 188 -13.66 9.65 -34.17
C GLN A 188 -13.08 8.49 -33.34
N PRO A 189 -13.15 7.24 -33.86
CA PRO A 189 -12.74 6.02 -33.13
C PRO A 189 -11.25 6.01 -32.74
N SER A 190 -10.41 6.72 -33.51
CA SER A 190 -8.98 6.85 -33.19
C SER A 190 -8.74 7.59 -31.87
N LEU A 191 -9.45 8.70 -31.63
CA LEU A 191 -9.33 9.47 -30.39
C LEU A 191 -9.96 8.73 -29.22
N LEU A 192 -11.04 7.97 -29.46
CA LEU A 192 -11.65 7.13 -28.44
C LEU A 192 -10.64 6.08 -27.92
N ALA A 193 -9.91 5.41 -28.80
CA ALA A 193 -8.91 4.43 -28.41
C ALA A 193 -7.79 5.06 -27.56
N ASP A 194 -7.35 6.27 -27.94
CA ASP A 194 -6.28 7.00 -27.25
C ASP A 194 -6.71 7.48 -25.87
N PHE A 195 -7.92 8.03 -25.78
CA PHE A 195 -8.55 8.42 -24.53
C PHE A 195 -8.77 7.22 -23.60
N SER A 196 -9.29 6.12 -24.16
CA SER A 196 -9.50 4.86 -23.44
C SER A 196 -8.22 4.33 -22.82
N ALA A 197 -7.09 4.38 -23.55
CA ALA A 197 -5.78 3.97 -23.02
C ALA A 197 -5.36 4.86 -21.84
N ALA A 198 -5.53 6.18 -21.96
CA ALA A 198 -5.18 7.15 -20.94
C ALA A 198 -5.99 7.00 -19.63
N LEU A 199 -7.18 6.39 -19.68
CA LEU A 199 -7.99 6.10 -18.49
C LEU A 199 -7.49 4.91 -17.67
N THR A 200 -6.67 4.03 -18.26
CA THR A 200 -6.19 2.81 -17.58
C THR A 200 -5.02 3.08 -16.64
N THR A 201 -4.80 2.20 -15.67
CA THR A 201 -3.65 2.27 -14.77
C THR A 201 -2.46 1.42 -15.25
N ALA A 202 -2.44 1.02 -16.52
CA ALA A 202 -1.37 0.20 -17.10
C ALA A 202 0.04 0.85 -17.00
N SER A 203 1.07 0.02 -17.09
CA SER A 203 2.47 0.46 -17.09
C SER A 203 2.79 1.33 -18.31
N GLY A 204 3.80 2.20 -18.19
CA GLY A 204 4.27 3.06 -19.28
C GLY A 204 4.60 2.28 -20.54
N ASP A 205 5.27 1.12 -20.42
CA ASP A 205 5.60 0.24 -21.54
C ASP A 205 4.37 -0.25 -22.31
N ASN A 206 3.34 -0.73 -21.60
CA ASN A 206 2.10 -1.20 -22.23
C ASN A 206 1.36 -0.06 -22.93
N LEU A 207 1.38 1.15 -22.35
CA LEU A 207 0.80 2.33 -22.95
C LEU A 207 1.60 2.80 -24.17
N GLN A 208 2.93 2.67 -24.14
CA GLN A 208 3.79 2.99 -25.27
C GLN A 208 3.51 2.03 -26.43
N GLU A 209 3.31 0.73 -26.16
CA GLU A 209 2.92 -0.25 -27.18
C GLU A 209 1.60 0.13 -27.88
N ILE A 210 0.65 0.73 -27.15
CA ILE A 210 -0.60 1.27 -27.73
C ILE A 210 -0.32 2.50 -28.58
N LEU A 211 0.56 3.39 -28.13
CA LEU A 211 0.96 4.57 -28.90
C LEU A 211 1.64 4.17 -30.22
N ASP A 212 2.47 3.14 -30.19
CA ASP A 212 3.21 2.57 -31.32
C ASP A 212 2.29 1.84 -32.33
N THR A 213 1.15 1.33 -31.86
CA THR A 213 0.20 0.58 -32.70
C THR A 213 -0.61 1.55 -33.60
N LEU A 214 -0.17 1.69 -34.85
CA LEU A 214 -0.83 2.55 -35.85
C LEU A 214 -2.16 1.99 -36.42
N PRO A 215 -2.30 0.68 -36.71
CA PRO A 215 -3.57 0.13 -37.19
C PRO A 215 -4.67 0.29 -36.14
N LEU A 216 -5.77 0.92 -36.54
CA LEU A 216 -6.83 1.32 -35.60
C LEU A 216 -7.46 0.12 -34.89
N VAL A 217 -7.88 -0.91 -35.63
CA VAL A 217 -8.56 -2.09 -35.09
C VAL A 217 -7.67 -2.80 -34.06
N SER A 218 -6.42 -3.09 -34.42
CA SER A 218 -5.45 -3.73 -33.51
C SER A 218 -5.20 -2.87 -32.27
N ARG A 219 -5.17 -1.55 -32.39
CA ARG A 219 -5.05 -0.65 -31.24
C ARG A 219 -6.27 -0.74 -30.33
N MET A 220 -7.48 -0.70 -30.90
CA MET A 220 -8.72 -0.80 -30.13
C MET A 220 -8.84 -2.13 -29.38
N GLU A 221 -8.40 -3.23 -29.99
CA GLU A 221 -8.36 -4.55 -29.34
C GLU A 221 -7.43 -4.57 -28.12
N LYS A 222 -6.20 -4.08 -28.26
CA LYS A 222 -5.24 -3.97 -27.14
C LYS A 222 -5.78 -3.12 -26.00
N VAL A 223 -6.34 -1.95 -26.35
CA VAL A 223 -6.92 -1.02 -25.37
C VAL A 223 -8.11 -1.65 -24.64
N LEU A 224 -8.98 -2.36 -25.36
CA LEU A 224 -10.12 -3.05 -24.76
C LEU A 224 -9.66 -4.10 -23.74
N GLY A 225 -8.58 -4.82 -24.03
CA GLY A 225 -7.96 -5.76 -23.09
C GLY A 225 -7.49 -5.08 -21.80
N LEU A 226 -6.84 -3.92 -21.90
CA LEU A 226 -6.40 -3.15 -20.73
C LEU A 226 -7.59 -2.62 -19.91
N LEU A 227 -8.62 -2.08 -20.56
CA LEU A 227 -9.82 -1.59 -19.87
C LEU A 227 -10.55 -2.70 -19.10
N ARG A 228 -10.65 -3.90 -19.66
CA ARG A 228 -11.26 -5.05 -18.97
C ARG A 228 -10.48 -5.43 -17.72
N LYS A 229 -9.15 -5.45 -17.81
CA LYS A 229 -8.28 -5.71 -16.65
C LYS A 229 -8.43 -4.63 -15.58
N GLU A 230 -8.50 -3.36 -15.99
CA GLU A 230 -8.75 -2.24 -15.07
C GLU A 230 -10.08 -2.42 -14.33
N ARG A 231 -11.12 -2.83 -15.06
CA ARG A 231 -12.45 -3.06 -14.50
C ARG A 231 -12.45 -4.20 -13.48
N GLU A 232 -11.80 -5.32 -13.79
CA GLU A 232 -11.68 -6.44 -12.85
C GLU A 232 -11.02 -6.01 -11.54
N VAL A 233 -9.96 -5.20 -11.62
CA VAL A 233 -9.28 -4.64 -10.43
C VAL A 233 -10.22 -3.72 -9.65
N ALA A 234 -10.93 -2.81 -10.33
CA ALA A 234 -11.87 -1.90 -9.69
C ALA A 234 -13.04 -2.63 -9.00
N GLU A 235 -13.58 -3.68 -9.63
CA GLU A 235 -14.63 -4.52 -9.03
C GLU A 235 -14.13 -5.31 -7.82
N LEU A 236 -12.88 -5.79 -7.85
CA LEU A 236 -12.27 -6.45 -6.69
C LEU A 236 -12.06 -5.47 -5.53
N GLN A 237 -11.55 -4.28 -5.80
CA GLN A 237 -11.40 -3.22 -4.79
C GLN A 237 -12.76 -2.85 -4.18
N GLY A 238 -13.79 -2.67 -5.02
CA GLY A 238 -15.16 -2.41 -4.55
C GLY A 238 -15.68 -3.52 -3.63
N ARG A 239 -15.48 -4.80 -4.00
CA ARG A 239 -15.85 -5.95 -3.15
C ARG A 239 -15.11 -5.96 -1.82
N ILE A 240 -13.81 -5.67 -1.80
CA ILE A 240 -13.02 -5.57 -0.56
C ILE A 240 -13.57 -4.44 0.32
N THR A 241 -13.81 -3.25 -0.25
CA THR A 241 -14.37 -2.12 0.50
C THR A 241 -15.75 -2.43 1.06
N SER A 242 -16.63 -3.09 0.29
CA SER A 242 -17.94 -3.56 0.78
C SER A 242 -17.81 -4.57 1.91
N GLN A 243 -16.92 -5.57 1.81
CA GLN A 243 -16.70 -6.55 2.87
C GLN A 243 -16.15 -5.91 4.15
N VAL A 244 -15.21 -4.98 4.04
CA VAL A 244 -14.69 -4.21 5.18
C VAL A 244 -15.80 -3.38 5.80
N ASN A 245 -16.62 -2.70 4.98
CA ASN A 245 -17.74 -1.89 5.47
C ASN A 245 -18.84 -2.75 6.12
N GLU A 246 -19.11 -3.95 5.61
CA GLU A 246 -20.03 -4.91 6.25
C GLU A 246 -19.49 -5.40 7.59
N GLN A 247 -18.20 -5.71 7.68
CA GLN A 247 -17.56 -6.09 8.96
C GLN A 247 -17.58 -4.93 9.96
N VAL A 248 -17.26 -3.71 9.53
CA VAL A 248 -17.32 -2.51 10.38
C VAL A 248 -18.76 -2.22 10.80
N SER A 249 -19.74 -2.35 9.90
CA SER A 249 -21.16 -2.17 10.22
C SER A 249 -21.66 -3.25 11.19
N ALA A 250 -21.22 -4.50 11.03
CA ALA A 250 -21.52 -5.59 11.95
C ALA A 250 -20.91 -5.34 13.33
N GLN A 251 -19.66 -4.89 13.41
CA GLN A 251 -19.01 -4.51 14.67
C GLN A 251 -19.68 -3.30 15.32
N GLN A 252 -20.05 -2.27 14.55
CA GLN A 252 -20.82 -1.12 15.04
C GLN A 252 -22.19 -1.55 15.56
N ARG A 253 -22.90 -2.43 14.83
CA ARG A 253 -24.20 -2.98 15.25
C ARG A 253 -24.05 -3.82 16.51
N GLU A 254 -23.04 -4.66 16.60
CA GLU A 254 -22.73 -5.46 17.80
C GLU A 254 -22.39 -4.55 18.98
N PHE A 255 -21.58 -3.52 18.77
CA PHE A 255 -21.27 -2.50 19.77
C PHE A 255 -22.54 -1.80 20.27
N PHE A 256 -23.41 -1.35 19.36
CA PHE A 256 -24.70 -0.75 19.71
C PHE A 256 -25.62 -1.71 20.46
N LEU A 257 -25.70 -2.98 20.03
CA LEU A 257 -26.51 -4.01 20.71
C LEU A 257 -25.96 -4.34 22.10
N ARG A 258 -24.63 -4.36 22.28
CA ARG A 258 -23.98 -4.52 23.59
C ARG A 258 -24.24 -3.31 24.48
N GLU A 259 -24.20 -2.10 23.95
CA GLU A 259 -24.48 -0.89 24.71
C GLU A 259 -25.97 -0.82 25.10
N GLN A 260 -26.87 -1.21 24.19
CA GLN A 260 -28.29 -1.36 24.50
C GLN A 260 -28.54 -2.47 25.53
N LEU A 261 -27.88 -3.62 25.41
CA LEU A 261 -27.94 -4.67 26.44
C LEU A 261 -27.42 -4.16 27.79
N LYS A 262 -26.35 -3.37 27.80
CA LYS A 262 -25.80 -2.77 29.02
C LYS A 262 -26.78 -1.78 29.65
N ILE A 263 -27.44 -0.96 28.85
CA ILE A 263 -28.50 -0.03 29.30
C ILE A 263 -29.71 -0.82 29.82
N ILE A 264 -30.16 -1.86 29.11
CA ILE A 264 -31.26 -2.74 29.52
C ILE A 264 -30.91 -3.48 30.82
N GLN A 265 -29.71 -4.01 30.97
CA GLN A 265 -29.24 -4.68 32.20
C GLN A 265 -29.16 -3.72 33.39
N LYS A 266 -28.81 -2.46 33.14
CA LYS A 266 -28.82 -1.38 34.13
C LYS A 266 -30.24 -0.98 34.54
N GLU A 267 -31.17 -0.86 33.59
CA GLU A 267 -32.59 -0.57 33.86
C GLU A 267 -33.31 -1.73 34.56
N LEU A 268 -32.96 -2.98 34.24
CA LEU A 268 -33.50 -4.19 34.86
C LEU A 268 -32.92 -4.46 36.27
N GLY A 269 -31.98 -3.64 36.76
CA GLY A 269 -31.37 -3.80 38.08
C GLY A 269 -30.50 -5.05 38.22
N ILE A 270 -30.06 -5.65 37.10
CA ILE A 270 -29.23 -6.86 37.07
C ILE A 270 -27.74 -6.53 37.21
N SER A 271 -27.34 -5.26 36.98
CA SER A 271 -25.94 -4.86 37.10
C SER A 271 -25.47 -4.83 38.56
N LYS A 272 -24.56 -5.74 38.91
CA LYS A 272 -23.46 -5.40 39.82
C LYS A 272 -22.64 -4.27 39.18
N ASP A 273 -22.06 -3.39 39.99
CA ASP A 273 -21.25 -2.26 39.51
C ASP A 273 -20.20 -2.74 38.47
N ASP A 274 -19.99 -1.99 37.36
CA ASP A 274 -19.07 -2.37 36.25
C ASP A 274 -17.65 -2.70 36.79
N ARG A 275 -17.29 -2.06 37.90
CA ARG A 275 -16.04 -2.28 38.63
C ARG A 275 -15.97 -3.67 39.24
N THR A 276 -17.04 -4.11 39.91
CA THR A 276 -17.12 -5.42 40.57
C THR A 276 -16.99 -6.54 39.55
N THR A 277 -17.65 -6.42 38.39
CA THR A 277 -17.56 -7.40 37.30
C THR A 277 -16.14 -7.51 36.74
N THR A 278 -15.43 -6.38 36.62
CA THR A 278 -14.04 -6.36 36.11
C THR A 278 -13.07 -7.01 37.09
N VAL A 279 -13.23 -6.76 38.40
CA VAL A 279 -12.42 -7.40 39.44
C VAL A 279 -12.70 -8.90 39.51
N GLU A 280 -13.98 -9.30 39.47
CA GLU A 280 -14.37 -10.73 39.43
C GLU A 280 -13.74 -11.46 38.22
N MET A 281 -13.68 -10.82 37.04
CA MET A 281 -13.04 -11.39 35.86
C MET A 281 -11.54 -11.65 36.05
N PHE A 282 -10.80 -10.69 36.63
CA PHE A 282 -9.36 -10.87 36.87
C PHE A 282 -9.09 -11.92 37.95
N GLN A 283 -9.95 -11.98 38.97
CA GLN A 283 -9.89 -13.00 40.01
C GLN A 283 -10.04 -14.41 39.41
N GLN A 284 -11.04 -14.61 38.55
CA GLN A 284 -11.25 -15.90 37.89
C GLN A 284 -10.05 -16.34 37.03
N ARG A 285 -9.36 -15.39 36.37
CA ARG A 285 -8.18 -15.73 35.55
C ARG A 285 -7.02 -16.24 36.38
N ILE A 286 -6.84 -15.73 37.59
CA ILE A 286 -5.71 -16.12 38.44
C ILE A 286 -6.00 -17.32 39.34
N GLU A 287 -7.28 -17.68 39.54
CA GLU A 287 -7.67 -18.84 40.36
C GLU A 287 -7.06 -20.15 39.88
N GLU A 288 -6.90 -20.32 38.57
CA GLU A 288 -6.31 -21.52 37.96
C GLU A 288 -4.78 -21.45 37.79
N LEU A 289 -4.16 -20.31 38.13
CA LEU A 289 -2.73 -20.06 37.91
C LEU A 289 -1.91 -20.23 39.20
N THR A 290 -0.65 -20.63 39.05
CA THR A 290 0.28 -20.73 40.19
C THR A 290 1.16 -19.49 40.22
N LEU A 291 0.72 -18.48 40.98
CA LEU A 291 1.40 -17.20 41.11
C LEU A 291 2.55 -17.26 42.15
N PRO A 292 3.74 -16.73 41.82
CA PRO A 292 4.76 -16.41 42.83
C PRO A 292 4.22 -15.40 43.86
N GLU A 293 4.67 -15.49 45.11
CA GLU A 293 4.17 -14.64 46.21
C GLU A 293 4.29 -13.13 45.91
N ALA A 294 5.37 -12.71 45.26
CA ALA A 294 5.57 -11.33 44.86
C ALA A 294 4.53 -10.86 43.82
N ALA A 295 4.22 -11.70 42.83
CA ALA A 295 3.23 -11.42 41.80
C ALA A 295 1.81 -11.43 42.38
N ALA A 296 1.48 -12.40 43.23
CA ALA A 296 0.18 -12.50 43.89
C ALA A 296 -0.14 -11.26 44.71
N ARG A 297 0.78 -10.83 45.58
CA ARG A 297 0.62 -9.59 46.38
C ARG A 297 0.41 -8.37 45.49
N ARG A 298 1.21 -8.24 44.42
CA ARG A 298 1.13 -7.08 43.52
C ARG A 298 -0.18 -7.02 42.73
N ILE A 299 -0.66 -8.17 42.24
CA ILE A 299 -1.95 -8.25 41.52
C ILE A 299 -3.09 -7.94 42.50
N GLU A 300 -3.06 -8.45 43.72
CA GLU A 300 -4.07 -8.16 44.74
C GLU A 300 -4.15 -6.67 45.10
N GLU A 301 -3.02 -6.01 45.34
CA GLU A 301 -2.95 -4.57 45.58
C GLU A 301 -3.57 -3.76 44.41
N GLU A 302 -3.26 -4.14 43.17
CA GLU A 302 -3.81 -3.44 41.99
C GLU A 302 -5.30 -3.73 41.78
N MET A 303 -5.79 -4.93 42.12
CA MET A 303 -7.21 -5.25 42.10
C MET A 303 -7.98 -4.45 43.16
N GLN A 304 -7.43 -4.32 44.37
CA GLN A 304 -7.98 -3.44 45.41
C GLN A 304 -7.98 -1.99 44.93
N LYS A 305 -6.89 -1.51 44.33
CA LYS A 305 -6.83 -0.16 43.76
C LYS A 305 -7.90 0.03 42.68
N LEU A 306 -8.05 -0.91 41.75
CA LEU A 306 -9.06 -0.87 40.69
C LEU A 306 -10.49 -0.80 41.24
N SER A 307 -10.77 -1.49 42.36
CA SER A 307 -12.10 -1.50 42.98
C SER A 307 -12.54 -0.14 43.53
N VAL A 308 -11.57 0.70 43.94
CA VAL A 308 -11.83 2.03 44.53
C VAL A 308 -11.80 3.12 43.46
N LEU A 309 -10.99 2.96 42.40
CA LEU A 309 -10.84 3.97 41.34
C LEU A 309 -12.16 4.26 40.62
N GLU A 310 -12.37 5.53 40.31
CA GLU A 310 -13.47 5.96 39.44
C GLU A 310 -13.18 5.59 37.98
N THR A 311 -14.18 5.07 37.28
CA THR A 311 -14.04 4.54 35.90
C THR A 311 -13.60 5.60 34.87
N GLY A 312 -13.85 6.88 35.14
CA GLY A 312 -13.41 8.00 34.28
C GLY A 312 -11.97 8.46 34.52
N SER A 313 -11.28 7.93 35.55
CA SER A 313 -9.92 8.34 35.87
C SER A 313 -8.90 7.74 34.88
N PRO A 314 -7.90 8.50 34.42
CA PRO A 314 -6.77 7.96 33.65
C PRO A 314 -6.06 6.79 34.36
N GLU A 315 -6.04 6.81 35.69
CA GLU A 315 -5.46 5.72 36.49
C GLU A 315 -6.25 4.42 36.40
N TYR A 316 -7.56 4.48 36.16
CA TYR A 316 -8.41 3.29 35.99
C TYR A 316 -7.99 2.51 34.75
N GLY A 317 -7.82 3.19 33.61
CA GLY A 317 -7.35 2.57 32.37
C GLY A 317 -5.97 1.95 32.50
N VAL A 318 -5.03 2.68 33.12
CA VAL A 318 -3.65 2.22 33.35
C VAL A 318 -3.60 1.01 34.29
N THR A 319 -4.43 0.98 35.34
CA THR A 319 -4.53 -0.15 36.29
C THR A 319 -5.19 -1.37 35.69
N ARG A 320 -6.29 -1.16 34.96
CA ARG A 320 -6.97 -2.23 34.23
C ARG A 320 -6.05 -2.88 33.20
N ASN A 321 -5.30 -2.09 32.43
CA ASN A 321 -4.37 -2.63 31.42
C ASN A 321 -3.23 -3.42 32.06
N TYR A 322 -2.69 -2.93 33.20
CA TYR A 322 -1.68 -3.67 33.95
C TYR A 322 -2.21 -5.02 34.44
N LEU A 323 -3.41 -5.04 35.03
CA LEU A 323 -4.05 -6.27 35.48
C LEU A 323 -4.38 -7.21 34.32
N ASP A 324 -4.80 -6.71 33.16
CA ASP A 324 -5.00 -7.56 31.98
C ASP A 324 -3.73 -8.27 31.56
N TRP A 325 -2.60 -7.55 31.48
CA TRP A 325 -1.31 -8.17 31.18
C TRP A 325 -0.86 -9.13 32.26
N ALA A 326 -0.86 -8.70 33.52
CA ALA A 326 -0.39 -9.50 34.65
C ALA A 326 -1.20 -10.79 34.81
N THR A 327 -2.52 -10.76 34.59
CA THR A 327 -3.39 -11.96 34.68
C THR A 327 -3.41 -12.80 33.40
N SER A 328 -2.86 -12.32 32.28
CA SER A 328 -2.76 -13.08 31.03
C SER A 328 -1.42 -13.82 30.88
N VAL A 329 -0.43 -13.51 31.72
CA VAL A 329 0.83 -14.25 31.75
C VAL A 329 0.56 -15.66 32.31
N PRO A 330 1.08 -16.72 31.68
CA PRO A 330 0.78 -18.12 32.03
C PRO A 330 1.54 -18.60 33.28
N TRP A 331 1.31 -17.96 34.43
CA TRP A 331 2.02 -18.25 35.67
C TRP A 331 1.90 -19.71 36.11
N GLY A 332 3.03 -20.40 36.19
CA GLY A 332 3.11 -21.81 36.57
C GLY A 332 2.48 -22.80 35.59
N VAL A 333 2.06 -22.34 34.40
CA VAL A 333 1.55 -23.19 33.34
C VAL A 333 2.71 -23.57 32.42
N HIS A 334 3.08 -24.85 32.41
CA HIS A 334 4.19 -25.36 31.62
C HIS A 334 3.73 -26.48 30.70
N THR A 335 4.32 -26.53 29.50
CA THR A 335 4.29 -27.74 28.66
C THR A 335 5.08 -28.86 29.34
N LYS A 336 4.71 -30.10 29.05
CA LYS A 336 5.48 -31.26 29.53
C LYS A 336 6.68 -31.47 28.63
N ASP A 337 7.87 -31.24 29.18
CA ASP A 337 9.13 -31.45 28.47
C ASP A 337 9.28 -32.91 28.01
N GLN A 338 9.66 -33.09 26.74
CA GLN A 338 10.04 -34.36 26.14
C GLN A 338 11.56 -34.46 26.03
N LEU A 339 12.19 -35.11 27.01
CA LEU A 339 13.65 -35.22 27.13
C LEU A 339 14.22 -36.52 26.51
N ASP A 340 13.45 -37.20 25.66
CA ASP A 340 13.89 -38.42 24.96
C ASP A 340 14.77 -38.08 23.75
N LEU A 341 16.07 -38.40 23.87
CA LEU A 341 17.04 -38.18 22.80
C LEU A 341 16.78 -38.99 21.54
N LYS A 342 16.13 -40.16 21.67
CA LYS A 342 15.78 -40.97 20.50
C LYS A 342 14.68 -40.28 19.70
N HIS A 343 13.64 -39.82 20.39
CA HIS A 343 12.59 -39.01 19.78
C HIS A 343 13.15 -37.72 19.15
N ALA A 344 14.00 -36.98 19.86
CA ALA A 344 14.61 -35.76 19.33
C ALA A 344 15.41 -36.03 18.04
N ARG A 345 16.14 -37.15 17.97
CA ARG A 345 16.84 -37.56 16.75
C ARG A 345 15.87 -37.84 15.60
N GLU A 346 14.80 -38.59 15.86
CA GLU A 346 13.78 -38.89 14.85
C GLU A 346 13.14 -37.63 14.28
N VAL A 347 12.80 -36.66 15.13
CA VAL A 347 12.23 -35.36 14.71
C VAL A 347 13.23 -34.57 13.85
N LEU A 348 14.48 -34.44 14.30
CA LEU A 348 15.52 -33.71 13.56
C LEU A 348 15.81 -34.34 12.20
N GLU A 349 15.88 -35.68 12.12
CA GLU A 349 16.08 -36.41 10.85
C GLU A 349 14.88 -36.30 9.91
N ALA A 350 13.65 -36.32 10.44
CA ALA A 350 12.45 -36.21 9.63
C ALA A 350 12.25 -34.80 9.04
N GLN A 351 12.61 -33.76 9.78
CA GLN A 351 12.35 -32.37 9.39
C GLN A 351 13.48 -31.73 8.57
N HIS A 352 14.69 -32.29 8.61
CA HIS A 352 15.86 -31.76 7.89
C HIS A 352 16.65 -32.88 7.25
N GLU A 353 16.93 -32.80 5.95
CA GLU A 353 17.84 -33.72 5.28
C GLU A 353 19.30 -33.25 5.43
N GLY A 354 20.24 -34.17 5.68
CA GLY A 354 21.65 -33.84 5.85
C GLY A 354 21.97 -33.20 7.22
N LEU A 355 22.89 -32.21 7.25
CA LEU A 355 23.28 -31.46 8.45
C LEU A 355 23.73 -32.33 9.65
N ALA A 356 24.39 -33.47 9.39
CA ALA A 356 24.74 -34.45 10.41
C ALA A 356 25.48 -33.84 11.62
N ASP A 357 26.48 -32.99 11.37
CA ASP A 357 27.27 -32.34 12.42
C ASP A 357 26.44 -31.39 13.28
N VAL A 358 25.52 -30.64 12.66
CA VAL A 358 24.64 -29.69 13.36
C VAL A 358 23.62 -30.44 14.21
N LYS A 359 22.98 -31.47 13.65
CA LYS A 359 22.05 -32.32 14.38
C LYS A 359 22.73 -33.02 15.56
N ALA A 360 23.94 -33.55 15.35
CA ALA A 360 24.73 -34.15 16.42
C ALA A 360 24.97 -33.14 17.55
N ARG A 361 25.33 -31.89 17.23
CA ARG A 361 25.56 -30.85 18.24
C ARG A 361 24.29 -30.46 19.00
N ILE A 362 23.14 -30.42 18.32
CA ILE A 362 21.84 -30.19 18.97
C ILE A 362 21.52 -31.36 19.91
N LEU A 363 21.74 -32.61 19.47
CA LEU A 363 21.51 -33.79 20.32
C LEU A 363 22.44 -33.80 21.55
N GLU A 364 23.70 -33.39 21.41
CA GLU A 364 24.62 -33.23 22.54
C GLU A 364 24.10 -32.18 23.54
N PHE A 365 23.62 -31.05 23.05
CA PHE A 365 23.01 -30.01 23.88
C PHE A 365 21.77 -30.54 24.63
N LEU A 366 20.88 -31.23 23.93
CA LEU A 366 19.69 -31.86 24.52
C LEU A 366 20.07 -32.96 25.53
N ALA A 367 21.17 -33.68 25.30
CA ALA A 367 21.64 -34.72 26.21
C ALA A 367 22.09 -34.15 27.55
N VAL A 368 22.72 -32.97 27.56
CA VAL A 368 23.07 -32.27 28.81
C VAL A 368 21.81 -31.89 29.58
N GLY A 369 20.77 -31.39 28.90
CA GLY A 369 19.50 -31.06 29.52
C GLY A 369 18.76 -32.29 30.06
N SER A 370 18.73 -33.37 29.29
CA SER A 370 18.18 -34.67 29.69
C SER A 370 18.88 -35.23 30.93
N PHE A 371 20.20 -35.08 31.02
CA PHE A 371 20.98 -35.49 32.20
C PHE A 371 20.68 -34.65 33.45
N LYS A 372 20.51 -33.34 33.31
CA LYS A 372 20.15 -32.43 34.42
C LYS A 372 18.68 -32.55 34.84
N GLY A 373 17.82 -33.08 33.96
CA GLY A 373 16.37 -33.11 34.15
C GLY A 373 15.67 -31.80 33.80
N GLU A 374 16.42 -30.79 33.35
CA GLU A 374 15.93 -29.49 32.92
C GLU A 374 16.85 -28.89 31.85
N ILE A 375 16.31 -28.03 30.99
CA ILE A 375 17.06 -27.32 29.93
C ILE A 375 17.30 -25.86 30.34
N SER A 376 17.16 -25.54 31.62
CA SER A 376 17.24 -24.16 32.09
C SER A 376 18.63 -23.55 31.82
N GLY A 377 18.64 -22.30 31.36
CA GLY A 377 19.83 -21.47 31.24
C GLY A 377 20.83 -21.80 30.14
N SER A 378 20.50 -22.67 29.19
CA SER A 378 21.40 -23.03 28.10
C SER A 378 20.95 -22.40 26.78
N ILE A 379 21.81 -21.62 26.14
CA ILE A 379 21.51 -20.89 24.89
C ILE A 379 22.17 -21.61 23.71
N LEU A 380 21.39 -21.84 22.66
CA LEU A 380 21.89 -22.38 21.40
C LEU A 380 22.05 -21.27 20.35
N LEU A 381 23.28 -21.02 19.92
CA LEU A 381 23.57 -20.06 18.84
C LEU A 381 23.75 -20.79 17.50
N LEU A 382 22.87 -20.51 16.54
CA LEU A 382 22.95 -21.02 15.17
C LEU A 382 23.57 -19.97 14.25
N VAL A 383 24.75 -20.25 13.68
CA VAL A 383 25.48 -19.34 12.78
C VAL A 383 25.57 -19.93 11.39
N GLY A 384 25.28 -19.13 10.37
CA GLY A 384 25.40 -19.51 8.97
C GLY A 384 24.86 -18.43 8.02
N PRO A 385 25.07 -18.57 6.69
CA PRO A 385 24.55 -17.61 5.73
C PRO A 385 23.01 -17.53 5.74
N PRO A 386 22.40 -16.49 5.16
CA PRO A 386 20.96 -16.41 5.00
C PRO A 386 20.45 -17.59 4.14
N GLY A 387 19.24 -18.08 4.44
CA GLY A 387 18.60 -19.14 3.66
C GLY A 387 18.97 -20.59 4.03
N VAL A 388 19.89 -20.83 4.97
CA VAL A 388 20.31 -22.20 5.38
C VAL A 388 19.37 -22.91 6.37
N GLY A 389 18.16 -22.38 6.59
CA GLY A 389 17.16 -23.05 7.43
C GLY A 389 17.31 -22.89 8.96
N LYS A 390 18.11 -21.92 9.45
CA LYS A 390 18.29 -21.67 10.91
C LYS A 390 16.98 -21.59 11.69
N THR A 391 16.00 -20.86 11.16
CA THR A 391 14.66 -20.72 11.77
C THR A 391 13.89 -22.04 11.81
N SER A 392 14.03 -22.84 10.75
CA SER A 392 13.40 -24.14 10.69
C SER A 392 14.02 -25.11 11.68
N ILE A 393 15.34 -25.05 11.91
CA ILE A 393 16.03 -25.83 12.95
C ILE A 393 15.54 -25.43 14.35
N GLY A 394 15.39 -24.13 14.63
CA GLY A 394 14.88 -23.65 15.93
C GLY A 394 13.48 -24.21 16.25
N ARG A 395 12.61 -24.28 15.24
CA ARG A 395 11.28 -24.91 15.39
C ARG A 395 11.39 -26.41 15.65
N SER A 396 12.25 -27.12 14.94
CA SER A 396 12.49 -28.55 15.18
C SER A 396 12.98 -28.86 16.58
N VAL A 397 13.78 -27.97 17.17
CA VAL A 397 14.22 -28.09 18.56
C VAL A 397 13.02 -27.95 19.51
N ALA A 398 12.11 -27.01 19.26
CA ALA A 398 10.90 -26.86 20.07
C ALA A 398 9.97 -28.09 19.95
N ASP A 399 9.76 -28.58 18.73
CA ASP A 399 8.97 -29.78 18.46
C ASP A 399 9.56 -31.01 19.15
N ALA A 400 10.88 -31.19 19.08
CA ALA A 400 11.60 -32.28 19.75
C ALA A 400 11.46 -32.24 21.28
N LEU A 401 11.34 -31.03 21.85
CA LEU A 401 11.14 -30.80 23.28
C LEU A 401 9.69 -30.84 23.73
N GLY A 402 8.73 -30.88 22.79
CA GLY A 402 7.31 -30.74 23.10
C GLY A 402 6.95 -29.37 23.69
N ARG A 403 7.70 -28.33 23.35
CA ARG A 403 7.51 -26.95 23.85
C ARG A 403 6.95 -26.06 22.76
N GLU A 404 6.14 -25.08 23.17
CA GLU A 404 5.63 -24.05 22.25
C GLU A 404 6.79 -23.21 21.68
N PHE A 405 6.68 -22.84 20.41
CA PHE A 405 7.70 -22.09 19.69
C PHE A 405 7.25 -20.65 19.44
N TYR A 406 8.06 -19.69 19.87
CA TYR A 406 7.87 -18.28 19.54
C TYR A 406 9.11 -17.72 18.86
N ARG A 407 8.93 -16.86 17.85
CA ARG A 407 10.04 -16.23 17.13
C ARG A 407 9.80 -14.74 16.99
N PHE A 408 10.84 -13.96 17.27
CA PHE A 408 10.89 -12.56 16.85
C PHE A 408 12.28 -12.18 16.32
N SER A 409 12.30 -11.22 15.40
CA SER A 409 13.56 -10.67 14.88
C SER A 409 14.06 -9.54 15.78
N LEU A 410 15.38 -9.54 16.00
CA LEU A 410 16.14 -8.47 16.62
C LEU A 410 16.69 -7.49 15.55
N GLY A 411 16.51 -7.80 14.27
CA GLY A 411 16.93 -6.97 13.16
C GLY A 411 16.25 -5.61 13.17
N GLY A 412 17.05 -4.54 13.20
CA GLY A 412 16.55 -3.17 13.25
C GLY A 412 16.07 -2.71 14.62
N MET A 413 16.20 -3.55 15.66
CA MET A 413 15.95 -3.14 17.05
C MET A 413 16.96 -2.08 17.47
N ARG A 414 16.45 -1.00 18.06
CA ARG A 414 17.25 0.17 18.47
C ARG A 414 16.98 0.64 19.90
N ASP A 415 15.92 0.13 20.52
CA ASP A 415 15.44 0.57 21.82
C ASP A 415 15.35 -0.61 22.79
N GLU A 416 15.89 -0.44 23.99
CA GLU A 416 15.78 -1.38 25.11
C GLU A 416 14.32 -1.60 25.52
N ALA A 417 13.45 -0.61 25.32
CA ALA A 417 12.02 -0.74 25.62
C ALA A 417 11.33 -1.82 24.77
N GLU A 418 11.89 -2.24 23.62
CA GLU A 418 11.35 -3.39 22.90
C GLU A 418 11.56 -4.72 23.67
N ILE A 419 12.58 -4.79 24.52
CA ILE A 419 12.92 -5.97 25.33
C ILE A 419 12.27 -5.89 26.71
N LYS A 420 12.42 -4.77 27.43
CA LYS A 420 11.90 -4.57 28.80
C LYS A 420 10.48 -4.03 28.84
N GLY A 421 10.05 -3.32 27.81
CA GLY A 421 8.80 -2.56 27.80
C GLY A 421 8.98 -1.13 28.30
N HIS A 422 7.88 -0.37 28.23
CA HIS A 422 7.88 1.02 28.68
C HIS A 422 7.42 1.14 30.14
N ARG A 423 7.89 2.19 30.82
CA ARG A 423 7.34 2.55 32.14
C ARG A 423 5.83 2.78 32.03
N ARG A 424 5.08 2.18 32.96
CA ARG A 424 3.61 2.23 33.04
C ARG A 424 3.01 3.65 33.07
N THR A 425 3.80 4.65 33.46
CA THR A 425 3.39 6.06 33.49
C THR A 425 3.15 6.66 32.10
N TYR A 426 3.63 6.04 31.03
CA TYR A 426 3.39 6.51 29.67
C TYR A 426 2.03 6.03 29.15
N ILE A 427 1.25 6.94 28.57
CA ILE A 427 0.01 6.61 27.87
C ILE A 427 0.36 5.69 26.69
N GLY A 428 -0.24 4.50 26.66
CA GLY A 428 0.07 3.49 25.63
C GLY A 428 1.29 2.62 25.93
N ALA A 429 1.82 2.63 27.16
CA ALA A 429 2.90 1.73 27.57
C ALA A 429 2.52 0.26 27.35
N MET A 430 3.41 -0.47 26.68
CA MET A 430 3.28 -1.91 26.42
C MET A 430 4.45 -2.65 27.08
N PRO A 431 4.24 -3.89 27.58
CA PRO A 431 5.33 -4.76 28.01
C PRO A 431 6.27 -5.11 26.85
N GLY A 432 7.50 -5.49 27.16
CA GLY A 432 8.48 -5.90 26.16
C GLY A 432 8.12 -7.22 25.45
N LYS A 433 8.83 -7.53 24.36
CA LYS A 433 8.54 -8.67 23.47
C LYS A 433 8.54 -10.03 24.18
N PHE A 434 9.32 -10.22 25.25
CA PHE A 434 9.32 -11.46 26.02
C PHE A 434 8.00 -11.71 26.76
N VAL A 435 7.46 -10.68 27.43
CA VAL A 435 6.15 -10.79 28.10
C VAL A 435 5.03 -10.99 27.08
N GLN A 436 5.12 -10.33 25.92
CA GLN A 436 4.19 -10.54 24.81
C GLN A 436 4.25 -11.98 24.29
N ALA A 437 5.46 -12.53 24.13
CA ALA A 437 5.66 -13.93 23.73
C ALA A 437 4.98 -14.90 24.69
N LEU A 438 5.16 -14.72 26.01
CA LEU A 438 4.54 -15.56 27.04
C LEU A 438 3.00 -15.49 26.97
N LYS A 439 2.43 -14.29 26.76
CA LYS A 439 0.97 -14.13 26.60
C LYS A 439 0.46 -14.84 25.35
N GLU A 440 1.22 -14.82 24.25
CA GLU A 440 0.81 -15.42 22.98
C GLU A 440 0.87 -16.96 23.02
N VAL A 441 1.97 -17.53 23.54
CA VAL A 441 2.16 -18.99 23.62
C VAL A 441 1.42 -19.64 24.80
N LYS A 442 1.00 -18.85 25.79
CA LYS A 442 0.23 -19.30 26.96
C LYS A 442 0.90 -20.38 27.82
N VAL A 443 2.23 -20.47 27.76
CA VAL A 443 3.05 -21.33 28.62
C VAL A 443 4.29 -20.59 29.10
N ALA A 444 4.81 -20.95 30.26
CA ALA A 444 5.96 -20.31 30.91
C ALA A 444 7.32 -20.94 30.54
N ASN A 445 7.34 -22.06 29.80
CA ASN A 445 8.56 -22.70 29.30
C ASN A 445 8.65 -22.79 27.76
N PRO A 446 8.31 -21.74 26.97
CA PRO A 446 8.42 -21.80 25.52
C PRO A 446 9.88 -21.82 25.05
N VAL A 447 10.10 -22.27 23.82
CA VAL A 447 11.34 -22.02 23.08
C VAL A 447 11.18 -20.69 22.35
N ILE A 448 11.94 -19.69 22.79
CA ILE A 448 11.96 -18.36 22.17
C ILE A 448 13.19 -18.26 21.26
N MET A 449 12.95 -18.10 19.96
CA MET A 449 14.00 -17.87 18.98
C MET A 449 14.20 -16.37 18.74
N LEU A 450 15.44 -15.93 18.99
CA LEU A 450 15.94 -14.60 18.69
C LEU A 450 16.62 -14.61 17.31
N ASP A 451 15.93 -14.12 16.29
CA ASP A 451 16.45 -14.09 14.90
C ASP A 451 17.28 -12.81 14.65
N GLU A 452 18.28 -12.90 13.77
CA GLU A 452 19.10 -11.75 13.33
C GLU A 452 19.79 -10.96 14.46
N ILE A 453 20.34 -11.66 15.47
CA ILE A 453 21.09 -11.03 16.57
C ILE A 453 22.30 -10.20 16.10
N ASP A 454 22.86 -10.51 14.93
CA ASP A 454 23.95 -9.75 14.29
C ASP A 454 23.51 -8.39 13.72
N LYS A 455 22.20 -8.14 13.65
CA LYS A 455 21.59 -6.93 13.08
C LYS A 455 21.06 -5.95 14.15
N ILE A 456 21.42 -6.16 15.40
CA ILE A 456 21.14 -5.23 16.48
C ILE A 456 21.99 -3.96 16.28
N GLY A 457 21.32 -2.81 16.22
CA GLY A 457 22.00 -1.51 16.13
C GLY A 457 22.14 -0.88 17.51
N SER A 458 23.31 -0.35 17.83
CA SER A 458 23.46 0.53 18.99
C SER A 458 22.86 1.90 18.68
N SER A 459 22.00 2.42 19.57
CA SER A 459 21.42 3.76 19.44
C SER A 459 21.77 4.61 20.65
N PHE A 460 21.58 5.93 20.55
CA PHE A 460 21.79 6.87 21.67
C PHE A 460 20.75 6.72 22.80
N GLN A 461 19.66 5.96 22.61
CA GLN A 461 18.56 5.84 23.58
C GLN A 461 18.68 4.63 24.53
N GLY A 462 19.66 3.76 24.32
CA GLY A 462 19.90 2.58 25.14
C GLY A 462 20.64 1.50 24.36
N ASP A 463 21.21 0.53 25.07
CA ASP A 463 21.85 -0.63 24.44
C ASP A 463 20.95 -1.87 24.56
N PRO A 464 20.20 -2.24 23.50
CA PRO A 464 19.35 -3.43 23.53
C PRO A 464 20.15 -4.72 23.79
N ALA A 465 21.46 -4.75 23.52
CA ALA A 465 22.30 -5.90 23.86
C ALA A 465 22.43 -6.08 25.37
N SER A 466 22.55 -4.98 26.13
CA SER A 466 22.58 -5.02 27.60
C SER A 466 21.28 -5.55 28.20
N ALA A 467 20.14 -5.14 27.64
CA ALA A 467 18.83 -5.66 28.06
C ALA A 467 18.65 -7.15 27.72
N LEU A 468 19.18 -7.60 26.58
CA LEU A 468 19.19 -9.01 26.22
C LEU A 468 20.07 -9.84 27.16
N LEU A 469 21.20 -9.30 27.65
CA LEU A 469 22.02 -10.00 28.63
C LEU A 469 21.24 -10.29 29.92
N GLU A 470 20.45 -9.34 30.40
CA GLU A 470 19.63 -9.53 31.61
C GLU A 470 18.58 -10.65 31.44
N VAL A 471 18.01 -10.80 30.24
CA VAL A 471 17.04 -11.88 29.94
C VAL A 471 17.71 -13.23 29.69
N LEU A 472 18.89 -13.21 29.08
CA LEU A 472 19.59 -14.41 28.64
C LEU A 472 20.48 -15.01 29.72
N ASP A 473 20.95 -14.20 30.67
CA ASP A 473 21.77 -14.65 31.80
C ASP A 473 20.90 -15.45 32.80
N PRO A 474 21.17 -16.76 33.00
CA PRO A 474 20.43 -17.58 33.94
C PRO A 474 20.51 -17.10 35.40
N GLU A 475 21.54 -16.31 35.75
CA GLU A 475 21.68 -15.74 37.08
C GLU A 475 20.80 -14.50 37.29
N GLN A 476 20.37 -13.83 36.21
CA GLN A 476 19.60 -12.57 36.27
C GLN A 476 18.15 -12.75 35.82
N ASN A 477 17.87 -13.69 34.92
CA ASN A 477 16.56 -13.79 34.27
C ASN A 477 15.41 -14.17 35.22
N GLY A 478 15.72 -14.76 36.39
CA GLY A 478 14.76 -15.02 37.45
C GLY A 478 14.22 -13.74 38.11
N GLU A 479 14.97 -12.64 38.01
CA GLU A 479 14.63 -11.32 38.57
C GLU A 479 14.53 -10.23 37.47
N PHE A 480 14.30 -10.63 36.21
CA PHE A 480 14.21 -9.70 35.07
C PHE A 480 13.20 -8.57 35.33
N LEU A 481 13.67 -7.32 35.20
CA LEU A 481 12.97 -6.09 35.62
C LEU A 481 11.96 -5.53 34.60
#